data_AF-A0A085ZG66-F1
#
_entry.id   AF-A0A085ZG66-F1
#
_cell.length_a   1.000
_cell.length_b   1.000
_cell.length_c   1.000
_cell.angle_alpha   90.00
_cell.angle_beta   90.00
_cell.angle_gamma   90.00
#
_symmetry.space_group_name_H-M   'P 1'
#
loop_
_entity.id
_entity.type
_entity.pdbx_description
1 polymer ?
#
loop_
_entity_poly.entity_id
_entity_poly.type
_entity_poly.pdbx_seq_one_letter_code
_entity_poly.pdbx_strand_id
1 'polypeptide(L)'
;MDQKVIENKKGFAVFPSVKIMNYTKKGNGDKKFTWVKHLLFGDWISLLTGDDGMPVYETIEGTEYIKVRGRNQNGYILPHEIQHNRILEVNFVDVGQGDGCHIVTPEDDHYLVDAGSSDNMFRFLNWRYNIEKGGKFPPPFTVVISHSDDDHYMGFTKIFEHTTNGNKTFKIEKVYHNGMVEKTGTKPGSLGTLISSNKKDYITDLCDTESDFQQRIAVESTFNANYIKMLQKTTAEKLSLRNGAPSIGSATAVMEIVGPVAQIVDNKPALPVFKGNKGKTKNGHSIIIKLAIGKVKILLGGDLNEDSEDYLIKHYTGADLPELRAKLKSKLQKDRDLAKEAIKQAVLDARKIFQVDVAKSCHHGSSDFTSEFMDAVNPLATIISSGDQEPHCHPRPDTLGTIGKYSRGERSLIFSTELSRSTPEFLKRSNTNSKVNVKPITKERLVTVYGMINLRTDGEKIIIAQKLEAPATRGSWDLHEILWDEINNEYIYRSKQSE
;
A
#
# COMPACT_ATOMS: atom_id res chain seq x y z
N MET A 1 27.28 -16.21 11.40
CA MET A 1 26.44 -15.79 10.25
C MET A 1 25.69 -17.00 9.75
N ASP A 2 24.46 -16.84 9.25
CA ASP A 2 23.67 -17.96 8.71
C ASP A 2 24.36 -18.56 7.47
N GLN A 3 24.48 -19.88 7.41
CA GLN A 3 25.11 -20.61 6.31
C GLN A 3 24.43 -20.34 4.96
N LYS A 4 23.11 -20.19 4.95
CA LYS A 4 22.35 -19.90 3.73
C LYS A 4 22.65 -18.50 3.19
N VAL A 5 23.06 -17.55 4.03
CA VAL A 5 23.50 -16.21 3.58
C VAL A 5 24.82 -16.30 2.82
N ILE A 6 25.74 -17.14 3.29
CA ILE A 6 27.02 -17.42 2.62
C ILE A 6 26.78 -18.08 1.27
N GLU A 7 26.01 -19.17 1.26
CA GLU A 7 25.73 -19.97 0.05
C GLU A 7 25.03 -19.16 -1.04
N ASN A 8 24.04 -18.36 -0.66
CA ASN A 8 23.30 -17.51 -1.59
C ASN A 8 24.02 -16.19 -1.91
N LYS A 9 25.14 -15.90 -1.24
CA LYS A 9 25.92 -14.64 -1.34
C LYS A 9 25.06 -13.39 -1.13
N LYS A 10 23.98 -13.52 -0.37
CA LYS A 10 22.97 -12.49 -0.17
C LYS A 10 22.19 -12.73 1.12
N GLY A 11 21.65 -11.67 1.69
CA GLY A 11 20.74 -11.70 2.81
C GLY A 11 20.00 -10.38 2.94
N PHE A 12 19.43 -10.13 4.12
CA PHE A 12 18.61 -8.96 4.38
C PHE A 12 19.00 -8.31 5.70
N ALA A 13 18.80 -7.01 5.81
CA ALA A 13 19.04 -6.27 7.04
C ALA A 13 18.13 -6.76 8.17
N VAL A 14 18.68 -6.95 9.37
CA VAL A 14 17.91 -7.31 10.58
C VAL A 14 17.13 -6.12 11.15
N PHE A 15 16.23 -6.42 12.09
CA PHE A 15 15.43 -5.43 12.81
C PHE A 15 16.31 -4.57 13.75
N PRO A 16 16.00 -3.27 13.95
CA PRO A 16 15.01 -2.46 13.22
C PRO A 16 15.58 -1.86 11.94
N SER A 17 16.90 -1.71 11.86
CA SER A 17 17.64 -1.16 10.73
C SER A 17 19.12 -1.52 10.85
N VAL A 18 19.86 -1.42 9.74
CA VAL A 18 21.30 -1.73 9.68
C VAL A 18 22.04 -0.57 9.03
N LYS A 19 23.25 -0.27 9.51
CA LYS A 19 24.11 0.77 8.92
C LYS A 19 25.29 0.14 8.20
N ILE A 20 25.42 0.41 6.90
CA ILE A 20 26.64 0.07 6.16
C ILE A 20 27.71 1.06 6.60
N MET A 21 28.80 0.54 7.12
CA MET A 21 29.96 1.26 7.62
C MET A 21 31.04 1.35 6.54
N ASN A 22 31.82 2.42 6.56
CA ASN A 22 33.06 2.53 5.81
C ASN A 22 34.10 3.25 6.67
N TYR A 23 35.38 3.14 6.34
CA TYR A 23 36.43 3.78 7.11
C TYR A 23 37.37 4.60 6.24
N THR A 24 37.96 5.64 6.83
CA THR A 24 39.14 6.32 6.29
C THR A 24 40.35 5.98 7.14
N LYS A 25 41.51 5.83 6.50
CA LYS A 25 42.78 5.65 7.22
C LYS A 25 43.29 7.03 7.66
N LYS A 26 43.56 7.19 8.95
CA LYS A 26 44.26 8.35 9.50
C LYS A 26 45.77 8.23 9.21
N GLY A 27 46.49 9.35 9.31
CA GLY A 27 47.95 9.39 9.07
C GLY A 27 48.77 8.53 10.03
N ASN A 28 48.22 8.12 11.17
CA ASN A 28 48.83 7.20 12.14
C ASN A 28 48.47 5.72 11.90
N GLY A 29 47.71 5.40 10.85
CA GLY A 29 47.27 4.04 10.52
C GLY A 29 45.89 3.65 11.09
N ASP A 30 45.35 4.42 12.03
CA ASP A 30 44.03 4.15 12.63
C ASP A 30 42.91 4.27 11.60
N LYS A 31 41.84 3.51 11.79
CA LYS A 31 40.64 3.56 10.95
C LYS A 31 39.56 4.39 11.64
N LYS A 32 39.05 5.44 10.97
CA LYS A 32 37.87 6.17 11.43
C LYS A 32 36.64 5.65 10.70
N PHE A 33 35.74 4.97 11.41
CA PHE A 33 34.48 4.52 10.84
C PHE A 33 33.43 5.62 10.76
N THR A 34 32.72 5.64 9.64
CA THR A 34 31.50 6.41 9.46
C THR A 34 30.49 5.56 8.70
N TRP A 35 29.23 5.63 9.08
CA TRP A 35 28.19 4.99 8.28
C TRP A 35 28.04 5.74 6.95
N VAL A 36 27.84 4.99 5.87
CA VAL A 36 27.67 5.49 4.50
C VAL A 36 26.27 5.20 3.95
N LYS A 37 25.54 4.25 4.56
CA LYS A 37 24.16 3.95 4.19
C LYS A 37 23.35 3.45 5.38
N HIS A 38 22.08 3.84 5.44
CA HIS A 38 21.11 3.37 6.43
C HIS A 38 20.05 2.50 5.72
N LEU A 39 20.06 1.20 6.03
CA LEU A 39 19.18 0.17 5.51
C LEU A 39 18.02 -0.06 6.50
N LEU A 40 16.80 -0.19 6.00
CA LEU A 40 15.62 -0.57 6.78
C LEU A 40 15.61 -2.09 7.03
N PHE A 41 14.88 -2.54 8.04
CA PHE A 41 14.56 -3.96 8.23
C PHE A 41 14.12 -4.59 6.90
N GLY A 42 14.75 -5.71 6.52
CA GLY A 42 14.46 -6.42 5.28
C GLY A 42 15.10 -5.86 4.01
N ASP A 43 15.87 -4.76 4.07
CA ASP A 43 16.59 -4.27 2.89
C ASP A 43 17.62 -5.30 2.41
N TRP A 44 17.71 -5.46 1.09
CA TRP A 44 18.63 -6.38 0.44
C TRP A 44 20.11 -6.06 0.69
N ILE A 45 20.88 -7.08 1.01
CA ILE A 45 22.33 -7.04 1.21
C ILE A 45 22.97 -8.12 0.34
N SER A 46 23.89 -7.72 -0.55
CA SER A 46 24.76 -8.66 -1.28
C SER A 46 26.09 -8.79 -0.55
N LEU A 47 26.58 -10.02 -0.41
CA LEU A 47 27.95 -10.24 0.04
C LEU A 47 28.92 -9.94 -1.10
N LEU A 48 30.04 -9.30 -0.79
CA LEU A 48 31.15 -9.15 -1.73
C LEU A 48 32.15 -10.28 -1.47
N THR A 49 32.41 -11.08 -2.50
CA THR A 49 33.26 -12.27 -2.40
C THR A 49 34.64 -12.03 -2.99
N GLY A 50 35.63 -12.75 -2.49
CA GLY A 50 36.96 -12.83 -3.09
C GLY A 50 36.97 -13.71 -4.35
N ASP A 51 38.15 -13.89 -4.92
CA ASP A 51 38.36 -14.74 -6.11
C ASP A 51 38.07 -16.22 -5.81
N ASP A 52 38.16 -16.62 -4.55
CA ASP A 52 37.78 -17.94 -4.02
C ASP A 52 36.26 -18.14 -3.89
N GLY A 53 35.48 -17.09 -4.19
CA GLY A 53 34.03 -17.09 -4.06
C GLY A 53 33.51 -17.02 -2.62
N MET A 54 34.40 -16.87 -1.62
CA MET A 54 34.06 -16.74 -0.21
C MET A 54 33.83 -15.27 0.16
N PRO A 55 33.00 -14.97 1.17
CA PRO A 55 32.79 -13.59 1.60
C PRO A 55 34.09 -12.95 2.10
N VAL A 56 34.30 -11.68 1.74
CA VAL A 56 35.48 -10.93 2.19
C VAL A 56 35.24 -10.39 3.60
N TYR A 57 36.09 -10.77 4.53
CA TYR A 57 36.09 -10.27 5.90
C TYR A 57 37.20 -9.25 6.12
N GLU A 58 36.97 -8.33 7.05
CA GLU A 58 37.97 -7.38 7.51
C GLU A 58 37.89 -7.22 9.02
N THR A 59 38.99 -7.48 9.72
CA THR A 59 39.09 -7.25 11.16
C THR A 59 39.57 -5.83 11.43
N ILE A 60 38.82 -5.11 12.25
CA ILE A 60 39.13 -3.73 12.64
C ILE A 60 38.93 -3.61 14.15
N GLU A 61 39.99 -3.22 14.86
CA GLU A 61 39.99 -3.09 16.33
C GLU A 61 39.43 -4.35 17.04
N GLY A 62 39.82 -5.53 16.54
CA GLY A 62 39.38 -6.83 17.09
C GLY A 62 37.95 -7.23 16.73
N THR A 63 37.21 -6.40 15.98
CA THR A 63 35.85 -6.73 15.49
C THR A 63 35.91 -7.15 14.04
N GLU A 64 35.30 -8.29 13.72
CA GLU A 64 35.21 -8.81 12.37
C GLU A 64 33.97 -8.25 11.64
N TYR A 65 34.21 -7.64 10.48
CA TYR A 65 33.17 -7.15 9.59
C TYR A 65 33.18 -7.91 8.29
N ILE A 66 32.02 -8.01 7.66
CA ILE A 66 31.85 -8.58 6.32
C ILE A 66 31.65 -7.47 5.30
N LYS A 67 32.33 -7.60 4.16
CA LYS A 67 32.24 -6.65 3.06
C LYS A 67 30.97 -6.92 2.25
N VAL A 68 30.17 -5.88 2.07
CA VAL A 68 28.83 -5.99 1.47
C VAL A 68 28.53 -4.85 0.50
N ARG A 69 27.47 -5.05 -0.29
CA ARG A 69 26.82 -4.03 -1.11
C ARG A 69 25.33 -3.97 -0.80
N GLY A 70 24.82 -2.77 -0.48
CA GLY A 70 23.40 -2.51 -0.28
C GLY A 70 23.01 -1.12 -0.79
N ARG A 71 21.86 -1.01 -1.48
CA ARG A 71 21.34 0.25 -2.06
C ARG A 71 22.40 1.13 -2.75
N ASN A 72 23.17 0.52 -3.66
CA ASN A 72 24.27 1.12 -4.44
C ASN A 72 25.51 1.57 -3.65
N GLN A 73 25.63 1.21 -2.37
CA GLN A 73 26.78 1.53 -1.54
C GLN A 73 27.52 0.24 -1.17
N ASN A 74 28.84 0.24 -1.33
CA ASN A 74 29.71 -0.79 -0.78
C ASN A 74 30.18 -0.36 0.62
N GLY A 75 30.44 -1.33 1.49
CA GLY A 75 31.02 -1.10 2.80
C GLY A 75 31.05 -2.36 3.64
N TYR A 76 30.92 -2.19 4.94
CA TYR A 76 31.14 -3.22 5.96
C TYR A 76 29.97 -3.23 6.94
N ILE A 77 29.53 -4.41 7.35
CA ILE A 77 28.52 -4.61 8.40
C ILE A 77 28.92 -5.76 9.30
N LEU A 78 28.29 -5.88 10.46
CA LEU A 78 28.53 -7.02 11.35
C LEU A 78 27.84 -8.27 10.77
N PRO A 79 28.47 -9.46 10.81
CA PRO A 79 27.86 -10.66 10.24
C PRO A 79 26.50 -11.06 10.84
N HIS A 80 26.21 -10.67 12.09
CA HIS A 80 24.92 -10.94 12.73
C HIS A 80 23.83 -9.92 12.35
N GLU A 81 24.18 -8.83 11.66
CA GLU A 81 23.23 -7.84 11.13
C GLU A 81 22.61 -8.28 9.80
N ILE A 82 22.91 -9.50 9.34
CA ILE A 82 22.37 -10.09 8.12
C ILE A 82 21.54 -11.32 8.48
N GLN A 83 20.27 -11.30 8.13
CA GLN A 83 19.39 -12.46 8.18
C GLN A 83 19.24 -13.11 6.80
N HIS A 84 18.91 -14.39 6.79
CA HIS A 84 18.65 -15.13 5.55
C HIS A 84 17.26 -14.84 4.98
N ASN A 85 16.25 -14.78 5.84
CA ASN A 85 14.86 -14.70 5.40
C ASN A 85 14.52 -13.31 4.91
N ARG A 86 13.82 -13.26 3.76
CA ARG A 86 13.10 -12.06 3.33
C ARG A 86 11.89 -11.87 4.24
N ILE A 87 11.47 -10.62 4.36
CA ILE A 87 10.30 -10.23 5.14
C ILE A 87 9.26 -9.55 4.22
N LEU A 88 8.05 -9.33 4.72
CA LEU A 88 7.04 -8.55 4.01
C LEU A 88 7.48 -7.08 3.93
N GLU A 89 7.45 -6.54 2.72
CA GLU A 89 7.68 -5.13 2.43
C GLU A 89 6.41 -4.53 1.82
N VAL A 90 5.84 -3.50 2.46
CA VAL A 90 4.69 -2.74 1.95
C VAL A 90 5.11 -1.28 1.83
N ASN A 91 5.07 -0.74 0.61
CA ASN A 91 5.45 0.64 0.32
C ASN A 91 4.22 1.41 -0.12
N PHE A 92 3.79 2.37 0.70
CA PHE A 92 2.76 3.33 0.32
C PHE A 92 3.46 4.47 -0.41
N VAL A 93 3.33 4.44 -1.73
CA VAL A 93 4.01 5.36 -2.63
C VAL A 93 3.22 6.65 -2.68
N ASP A 94 3.94 7.76 -2.58
CA ASP A 94 3.38 9.07 -2.79
C ASP A 94 3.06 9.29 -4.27
N VAL A 95 1.85 8.93 -4.68
CA VAL A 95 1.41 9.03 -6.07
C VAL A 95 0.84 10.40 -6.45
N GLY A 96 0.92 11.38 -5.54
CA GLY A 96 0.17 12.63 -5.66
C GLY A 96 -1.26 12.38 -5.17
N GLN A 97 -2.25 12.73 -5.98
CA GLN A 97 -3.64 12.44 -5.66
C GLN A 97 -3.94 10.97 -5.98
N GLY A 98 -4.60 10.29 -5.04
CA GLY A 98 -4.98 8.89 -5.16
C GLY A 98 -4.19 7.93 -4.27
N ASP A 99 -4.30 6.64 -4.60
CA ASP A 99 -3.61 5.56 -3.91
C ASP A 99 -2.57 4.86 -4.77
N GLY A 100 -1.49 4.42 -4.13
CA GLY A 100 -0.50 3.57 -4.79
C GLY A 100 0.32 2.79 -3.76
N CYS A 101 0.27 1.46 -3.86
CA CYS A 101 0.96 0.57 -2.95
C CYS A 101 1.76 -0.49 -3.70
N HIS A 102 3.00 -0.72 -3.28
CA HIS A 102 3.84 -1.80 -3.79
C HIS A 102 4.21 -2.77 -2.67
N ILE A 103 3.82 -4.03 -2.83
CA ILE A 103 3.99 -5.10 -1.84
C ILE A 103 4.99 -6.13 -2.38
N VAL A 104 5.89 -6.59 -1.51
CA VAL A 104 6.82 -7.69 -1.77
C VAL A 104 6.70 -8.71 -0.65
N THR A 105 6.32 -9.95 -1.00
CA THR A 105 6.16 -11.04 -0.02
C THR A 105 7.51 -11.64 0.39
N PRO A 106 7.57 -12.41 1.50
CA PRO A 106 8.76 -13.20 1.85
C PRO A 106 9.24 -14.14 0.73
N GLU A 107 8.32 -14.62 -0.10
CA GLU A 107 8.58 -15.47 -1.26
C GLU A 107 9.05 -14.70 -2.51
N ASP A 108 9.18 -13.37 -2.41
CA ASP A 108 9.58 -12.47 -3.52
C ASP A 108 8.52 -12.32 -4.62
N ASP A 109 7.24 -12.50 -4.28
CA ASP A 109 6.11 -12.15 -5.15
C ASP A 109 5.85 -10.65 -5.04
N HIS A 110 5.55 -10.00 -6.18
CA HIS A 110 5.38 -8.56 -6.27
C HIS A 110 3.96 -8.18 -6.67
N TYR A 111 3.36 -7.29 -5.86
CA TYR A 111 2.03 -6.76 -6.12
C TYR A 111 2.06 -5.23 -6.22
N LEU A 112 1.22 -4.71 -7.11
CA LEU A 112 0.86 -3.30 -7.18
C LEU A 112 -0.63 -3.18 -6.87
N VAL A 113 -0.97 -2.45 -5.81
CA VAL A 113 -2.36 -2.13 -5.46
C VAL A 113 -2.56 -0.65 -5.69
N ASP A 114 -3.30 -0.32 -6.75
CA ASP A 114 -3.46 1.04 -7.29
C ASP A 114 -2.11 1.71 -7.70
N ALA A 115 -2.18 2.81 -8.45
CA ALA A 115 -1.02 3.46 -9.05
C ALA A 115 -1.12 4.99 -9.17
N GLY A 116 -2.15 5.62 -8.58
CA GLY A 116 -2.34 7.06 -8.69
C GLY A 116 -2.94 7.52 -10.01
N SER A 117 -3.07 8.84 -10.12
CA SER A 117 -3.56 9.54 -11.32
C SER A 117 -2.51 9.76 -12.42
N SER A 118 -1.22 9.54 -12.12
CA SER A 118 -0.10 9.97 -12.98
C SER A 118 1.08 8.99 -12.95
N ASP A 119 2.26 9.40 -13.45
CA ASP A 119 3.41 8.50 -13.63
C ASP A 119 4.26 8.28 -12.37
N ASN A 120 3.82 8.75 -11.20
CA ASN A 120 4.55 8.64 -9.95
C ASN A 120 4.92 7.18 -9.60
N MET A 121 3.97 6.24 -9.70
CA MET A 121 4.23 4.82 -9.44
C MET A 121 5.27 4.26 -10.42
N PHE A 122 5.16 4.59 -11.72
CA PHE A 122 6.17 4.21 -12.72
C PHE A 122 7.57 4.73 -12.36
N ARG A 123 7.67 6.00 -11.91
CA ARG A 123 8.95 6.61 -11.52
C ARG A 123 9.55 5.93 -10.29
N PHE A 124 8.71 5.57 -9.31
CA PHE A 124 9.13 4.75 -8.16
C PHE A 124 9.68 3.38 -8.60
N LEU A 125 8.96 2.66 -9.47
CA LEU A 125 9.40 1.35 -9.95
C LEU A 125 10.69 1.44 -10.80
N ASN A 126 10.81 2.46 -11.66
CA ASN A 126 12.04 2.71 -12.41
C ASN A 126 13.20 2.99 -11.48
N TRP A 127 13.02 3.81 -10.44
CA TRP A 127 14.05 4.06 -9.43
C TRP A 127 14.46 2.79 -8.68
N ARG A 128 13.48 1.98 -8.25
CA ARG A 128 13.72 0.78 -7.44
C ARG A 128 14.43 -0.32 -8.23
N TYR A 129 13.96 -0.61 -9.45
CA TYR A 129 14.45 -1.72 -10.26
C TYR A 129 15.45 -1.32 -11.34
N ASN A 130 15.63 -0.01 -11.57
CA ASN A 130 16.60 0.57 -12.48
C ASN A 130 16.53 -0.03 -13.90
N ILE A 131 15.38 0.14 -14.56
CA ILE A 131 15.15 -0.43 -15.90
C ILE A 131 16.05 0.18 -16.98
N GLU A 132 16.65 1.33 -16.71
CA GLU A 132 17.57 2.05 -17.60
C GLU A 132 18.99 1.47 -17.62
N LYS A 133 19.41 0.72 -16.60
CA LYS A 133 20.72 0.03 -16.61
C LYS A 133 20.60 -1.37 -17.21
N GLY A 134 21.57 -1.72 -18.07
CA GLY A 134 21.80 -3.10 -18.51
C GLY A 134 21.95 -4.02 -17.29
N GLY A 135 21.30 -5.20 -17.31
CA GLY A 135 21.26 -6.10 -16.15
C GLY A 135 20.01 -6.98 -16.08
N LYS A 136 19.63 -7.42 -14.87
CA LYS A 136 18.43 -8.25 -14.63
C LYS A 136 17.13 -7.53 -14.99
N PHE A 137 16.12 -8.27 -15.43
CA PHE A 137 14.76 -7.75 -15.61
C PHE A 137 14.13 -7.47 -14.24
N PRO A 138 13.21 -6.49 -14.14
CA PRO A 138 12.33 -6.39 -12.99
C PRO A 138 11.58 -7.72 -12.78
N PRO A 139 11.14 -8.00 -11.54
CA PRO A 139 10.24 -9.12 -11.29
C PRO A 139 8.91 -8.93 -12.05
N PRO A 140 8.17 -10.01 -12.32
CA PRO A 140 6.78 -9.88 -12.72
C PRO A 140 5.94 -9.24 -11.60
N PHE A 141 4.89 -8.53 -11.98
CA PHE A 141 3.93 -7.93 -11.06
C PHE A 141 2.54 -8.49 -11.25
N THR A 142 1.86 -8.77 -10.15
CA THR A 142 0.40 -8.90 -10.10
C THR A 142 -0.21 -7.54 -9.73
N VAL A 143 -1.23 -7.12 -10.45
CA VAL A 143 -1.88 -5.82 -10.23
C VAL A 143 -3.24 -6.03 -9.60
N VAL A 144 -3.60 -5.19 -8.66
CA VAL A 144 -4.94 -5.06 -8.11
C VAL A 144 -5.38 -3.61 -8.27
N ILE A 145 -6.51 -3.40 -8.94
CA ILE A 145 -7.16 -2.10 -9.07
C ILE A 145 -8.38 -2.12 -8.17
N SER A 146 -8.37 -1.31 -7.11
CA SER A 146 -9.44 -1.30 -6.12
C SER A 146 -10.78 -0.91 -6.76
N HIS A 147 -10.80 0.14 -7.58
CA HIS A 147 -11.95 0.61 -8.34
C HIS A 147 -11.53 1.52 -9.51
N SER A 148 -12.48 1.94 -10.34
CA SER A 148 -12.25 2.63 -11.61
C SER A 148 -12.14 4.16 -11.51
N ASP A 149 -11.61 4.68 -10.41
CA ASP A 149 -11.31 6.12 -10.28
C ASP A 149 -9.94 6.42 -10.85
N ASP A 150 -9.83 7.52 -11.61
CA ASP A 150 -8.63 7.86 -12.38
C ASP A 150 -7.39 7.91 -11.47
N ASP A 151 -7.55 8.34 -10.24
CA ASP A 151 -6.52 8.43 -9.22
C ASP A 151 -6.15 7.12 -8.53
N HIS A 152 -6.81 6.02 -8.88
CA HIS A 152 -6.39 4.69 -8.49
C HIS A 152 -5.71 3.97 -9.64
N TYR A 153 -6.22 4.10 -10.86
CA TYR A 153 -5.77 3.24 -11.96
C TYR A 153 -4.93 3.93 -13.03
N MET A 154 -5.03 5.26 -13.22
CA MET A 154 -4.49 5.91 -14.43
C MET A 154 -2.98 5.77 -14.53
N GLY A 155 -2.27 5.74 -13.40
CA GLY A 155 -0.83 5.54 -13.33
C GLY A 155 -0.36 4.20 -13.92
N PHE A 156 -1.22 3.20 -14.01
CA PHE A 156 -0.91 1.94 -14.70
C PHE A 156 -0.73 2.13 -16.21
N THR A 157 -1.27 3.19 -16.81
CA THR A 157 -1.15 3.46 -18.26
C THR A 157 0.31 3.38 -18.74
N LYS A 158 1.24 4.03 -18.01
CA LYS A 158 2.66 4.03 -18.36
C LYS A 158 3.39 2.73 -17.94
N ILE A 159 2.85 2.02 -16.95
CA ILE A 159 3.39 0.74 -16.46
C ILE A 159 3.06 -0.38 -17.44
N PHE A 160 1.84 -0.36 -18.01
CA PHE A 160 1.33 -1.37 -18.93
C PHE A 160 1.86 -1.20 -20.36
N GLU A 161 2.37 -0.02 -20.71
CA GLU A 161 2.92 0.24 -22.04
C GLU A 161 4.02 -0.76 -22.43
N HIS A 162 3.73 -1.57 -23.46
CA HIS A 162 4.63 -2.52 -24.08
C HIS A 162 5.79 -1.81 -24.82
N THR A 163 6.94 -1.71 -24.18
CA THR A 163 8.30 -1.41 -24.69
C THR A 163 8.42 -0.21 -25.63
N THR A 164 9.12 0.82 -25.19
CA THR A 164 9.59 1.88 -26.10
C THR A 164 11.02 1.59 -26.54
N ASN A 165 11.23 1.36 -27.84
CA ASN A 165 12.56 1.32 -28.47
C ASN A 165 13.55 0.27 -27.91
N GLY A 166 13.08 -0.94 -27.59
CA GLY A 166 13.94 -2.03 -27.11
C GLY A 166 14.33 -1.95 -25.63
N ASN A 167 13.78 -1.00 -24.87
CA ASN A 167 13.98 -0.90 -23.42
C ASN A 167 13.08 -1.87 -22.65
N LYS A 168 13.56 -2.32 -21.48
CA LYS A 168 12.81 -3.22 -20.58
C LYS A 168 11.51 -2.57 -20.12
N THR A 169 10.45 -3.36 -20.07
CA THR A 169 9.17 -3.02 -19.41
C THR A 169 9.02 -3.75 -18.08
N PHE A 170 7.97 -3.39 -17.35
CA PHE A 170 7.45 -4.19 -16.25
C PHE A 170 6.58 -5.31 -16.82
N LYS A 171 6.90 -6.57 -16.50
CA LYS A 171 6.07 -7.71 -16.86
C LYS A 171 4.86 -7.73 -15.92
N ILE A 172 3.66 -7.71 -16.47
CA ILE A 172 2.41 -7.87 -15.71
C ILE A 172 1.90 -9.28 -15.94
N GLU A 173 1.70 -10.04 -14.86
CA GLU A 173 1.20 -11.42 -14.97
C GLU A 173 -0.31 -11.48 -14.94
N LYS A 174 -0.92 -10.65 -14.11
CA LYS A 174 -2.36 -10.65 -13.88
C LYS A 174 -2.84 -9.28 -13.43
N VAL A 175 -4.07 -8.94 -13.80
CA VAL A 175 -4.76 -7.73 -13.36
C VAL A 175 -6.06 -8.14 -12.68
N TYR A 176 -6.19 -7.78 -11.41
CA TYR A 176 -7.41 -7.93 -10.65
C TYR A 176 -8.19 -6.61 -10.58
N HIS A 177 -9.51 -6.69 -10.68
CA HIS A 177 -10.42 -5.54 -10.54
C HIS A 177 -11.71 -5.93 -9.82
N ASN A 178 -12.54 -4.97 -9.43
CA ASN A 178 -13.74 -5.22 -8.61
C ASN A 178 -14.96 -5.79 -9.38
N GLY A 179 -14.79 -6.13 -10.66
CA GLY A 179 -15.86 -6.58 -11.56
C GLY A 179 -16.64 -5.48 -12.28
N MET A 180 -16.55 -4.22 -11.86
CA MET A 180 -17.17 -3.10 -12.57
C MET A 180 -16.19 -2.50 -13.57
N VAL A 181 -16.31 -2.89 -14.84
CA VAL A 181 -15.52 -2.29 -15.92
C VAL A 181 -16.26 -1.06 -16.44
N GLU A 182 -15.84 0.11 -15.94
CA GLU A 182 -16.47 1.41 -16.22
C GLU A 182 -16.38 1.82 -17.69
N LYS A 183 -17.54 2.22 -18.20
CA LYS A 183 -17.77 2.79 -19.53
C LYS A 183 -17.91 4.31 -19.44
N THR A 184 -17.89 5.00 -20.58
CA THR A 184 -18.15 6.44 -20.62
C THR A 184 -19.57 6.75 -20.14
N GLY A 185 -19.69 7.64 -19.15
CA GLY A 185 -20.98 8.07 -18.63
C GLY A 185 -20.86 8.68 -17.23
N THR A 186 -21.92 9.34 -16.77
CA THR A 186 -21.98 10.00 -15.45
C THR A 186 -22.94 9.33 -14.48
N LYS A 187 -23.73 8.35 -14.95
CA LYS A 187 -24.75 7.64 -14.18
C LYS A 187 -24.27 6.24 -13.78
N PRO A 188 -24.83 5.63 -12.70
CA PRO A 188 -24.43 4.28 -12.26
C PRO A 188 -24.46 3.22 -13.36
N GLY A 189 -25.37 3.32 -14.34
CA GLY A 189 -25.43 2.41 -15.48
C GLY A 189 -24.20 2.41 -16.41
N SER A 190 -23.22 3.29 -16.20
CA SER A 190 -21.92 3.18 -16.88
C SER A 190 -20.98 2.18 -16.21
N LEU A 191 -21.29 1.70 -15.01
CA LEU A 191 -20.49 0.70 -14.28
C LEU A 191 -20.86 -0.75 -14.65
N GLY A 192 -22.03 -0.95 -15.27
CA GLY A 192 -22.59 -2.24 -15.65
C GLY A 192 -24.08 -2.13 -15.96
N THR A 193 -24.79 -3.25 -16.04
CA THR A 193 -26.23 -3.24 -16.34
C THR A 193 -27.05 -2.88 -15.10
N LEU A 194 -27.82 -1.79 -15.16
CA LEU A 194 -28.67 -1.35 -14.07
C LEU A 194 -29.97 -2.16 -14.03
N ILE A 195 -30.28 -2.78 -12.89
CA ILE A 195 -31.58 -3.39 -12.60
C ILE A 195 -32.15 -2.83 -11.30
N SER A 196 -33.48 -2.81 -11.18
CA SER A 196 -34.17 -2.34 -9.97
C SER A 196 -34.96 -3.49 -9.35
N SER A 197 -34.73 -3.75 -8.06
CA SER A 197 -35.46 -4.77 -7.29
C SER A 197 -35.74 -4.24 -5.89
N ASN A 198 -36.96 -4.43 -5.38
CA ASN A 198 -37.38 -3.95 -4.05
C ASN A 198 -37.06 -2.46 -3.79
N LYS A 199 -37.27 -1.59 -4.79
CA LYS A 199 -36.98 -0.15 -4.75
C LYS A 199 -35.50 0.20 -4.53
N LYS A 200 -34.59 -0.73 -4.79
CA LYS A 200 -33.15 -0.52 -4.81
C LYS A 200 -32.60 -0.84 -6.19
N ASP A 201 -31.61 -0.06 -6.59
CA ASP A 201 -30.91 -0.27 -7.85
C ASP A 201 -29.63 -1.08 -7.63
N TYR A 202 -29.29 -1.89 -8.63
CA TYR A 202 -28.14 -2.78 -8.60
C TYR A 202 -27.39 -2.73 -9.94
N ILE A 203 -26.07 -2.86 -9.86
CA ILE A 203 -25.19 -3.10 -11.00
C ILE A 203 -25.03 -4.61 -11.15
N THR A 204 -25.49 -5.13 -12.28
CA THR A 204 -25.25 -6.51 -12.75
C THR A 204 -24.32 -6.49 -13.94
N ASP A 205 -24.16 -7.64 -14.61
CA ASP A 205 -23.20 -7.81 -15.69
C ASP A 205 -21.80 -7.43 -15.17
N LEU A 206 -21.39 -8.13 -14.10
CA LEU A 206 -20.06 -8.00 -13.55
C LEU A 206 -19.09 -8.78 -14.44
N CYS A 207 -17.95 -8.18 -14.73
CA CYS A 207 -16.91 -8.78 -15.56
C CYS A 207 -16.00 -9.62 -14.67
N ASP A 208 -16.09 -10.95 -14.77
CA ASP A 208 -15.44 -11.86 -13.81
C ASP A 208 -14.19 -12.52 -14.36
N THR A 209 -14.16 -12.71 -15.67
CA THR A 209 -13.10 -13.39 -16.41
C THR A 209 -12.59 -12.55 -17.58
N GLU A 210 -11.44 -12.95 -18.13
CA GLU A 210 -10.92 -12.36 -19.38
C GLU A 210 -11.93 -12.50 -20.53
N SER A 211 -12.66 -13.61 -20.59
CA SER A 211 -13.71 -13.81 -21.61
C SER A 211 -14.80 -12.74 -21.51
N ASP A 212 -15.25 -12.41 -20.29
CA ASP A 212 -16.26 -11.37 -20.08
C ASP A 212 -15.73 -9.99 -20.52
N PHE A 213 -14.46 -9.72 -20.21
CA PHE A 213 -13.79 -8.49 -20.64
C PHE A 213 -13.72 -8.39 -22.17
N GLN A 214 -13.30 -9.47 -22.84
CA GLN A 214 -13.22 -9.54 -24.31
C GLN A 214 -14.59 -9.38 -24.97
N GLN A 215 -15.63 -10.01 -24.43
CA GLN A 215 -17.01 -9.83 -24.91
C GLN A 215 -17.47 -8.39 -24.77
N ARG A 216 -17.19 -7.75 -23.62
CA ARG A 216 -17.54 -6.35 -23.37
C ARG A 216 -16.92 -5.41 -24.39
N ILE A 217 -15.63 -5.57 -24.70
CA ILE A 217 -14.95 -4.70 -25.68
C ILE A 217 -15.32 -5.04 -27.14
N ALA A 218 -15.80 -6.25 -27.42
CA ALA A 218 -16.18 -6.66 -28.78
C ALA A 218 -17.57 -6.13 -29.20
N VAL A 219 -18.50 -6.03 -28.25
CA VAL A 219 -19.89 -5.60 -28.50
C VAL A 219 -20.03 -4.07 -28.48
N GLU A 220 -19.04 -3.37 -27.92
CA GLU A 220 -19.12 -1.95 -27.67
C GLU A 220 -18.42 -1.08 -28.71
N SER A 221 -19.16 -0.09 -29.23
CA SER A 221 -18.59 1.06 -29.95
C SER A 221 -17.86 2.05 -29.03
N THR A 222 -17.79 1.78 -27.72
CA THR A 222 -17.27 2.63 -26.65
C THR A 222 -15.80 2.37 -26.31
N PHE A 223 -14.93 2.38 -27.32
CA PHE A 223 -13.46 2.47 -27.16
C PHE A 223 -12.96 3.73 -26.44
N ASN A 224 -13.84 4.55 -25.83
CA ASN A 224 -13.52 5.87 -25.33
C ASN A 224 -13.29 5.97 -23.81
N ALA A 225 -13.73 4.98 -23.02
CA ALA A 225 -13.50 5.01 -21.57
C ALA A 225 -12.02 4.82 -21.24
N ASN A 226 -11.45 5.72 -20.44
CA ASN A 226 -10.02 5.67 -20.08
C ASN A 226 -9.66 4.38 -19.34
N TYR A 227 -10.57 3.87 -18.50
CA TYR A 227 -10.37 2.62 -17.77
C TYR A 227 -10.17 1.42 -18.70
N ILE A 228 -11.05 1.25 -19.70
CA ILE A 228 -10.93 0.20 -20.71
C ILE A 228 -9.66 0.37 -21.54
N LYS A 229 -9.36 1.60 -22.00
CA LYS A 229 -8.12 1.89 -22.76
C LYS A 229 -6.86 1.52 -21.98
N MET A 230 -6.85 1.80 -20.67
CA MET A 230 -5.74 1.44 -19.80
C MET A 230 -5.62 -0.09 -19.69
N LEU A 231 -6.72 -0.80 -19.40
CA LEU A 231 -6.71 -2.27 -19.30
C LEU A 231 -6.26 -2.97 -20.60
N GLN A 232 -6.56 -2.40 -21.76
CA GLN A 232 -6.13 -2.89 -23.07
C GLN A 232 -4.63 -2.70 -23.36
N LYS A 233 -3.93 -1.86 -22.60
CA LYS A 233 -2.48 -1.67 -22.77
C LYS A 233 -1.65 -2.87 -22.32
N THR A 234 -2.24 -3.80 -21.58
CA THR A 234 -1.59 -5.05 -21.16
C THR A 234 -2.31 -6.27 -21.70
N THR A 235 -1.54 -7.31 -22.02
CA THR A 235 -2.04 -8.64 -22.39
C THR A 235 -2.30 -9.56 -21.19
N ALA A 236 -1.97 -9.10 -19.98
CA ALA A 236 -2.27 -9.85 -18.75
C ALA A 236 -3.77 -10.11 -18.61
N GLU A 237 -4.10 -11.26 -18.04
CA GLU A 237 -5.48 -11.71 -17.77
C GLU A 237 -6.17 -10.77 -16.78
N LYS A 238 -7.41 -10.36 -17.07
CA LYS A 238 -8.27 -9.55 -16.21
C LYS A 238 -9.24 -10.46 -15.46
N LEU A 239 -9.14 -10.47 -14.14
CA LEU A 239 -10.01 -11.27 -13.27
C LEU A 239 -10.67 -10.39 -12.22
N SER A 240 -11.90 -10.73 -11.84
CA SER A 240 -12.52 -10.06 -10.70
C SER A 240 -12.01 -10.59 -9.36
N LEU A 241 -11.90 -9.71 -8.36
CA LEU A 241 -11.80 -10.08 -6.95
C LEU A 241 -12.96 -9.48 -6.18
N ARG A 242 -13.68 -10.32 -5.45
CA ARG A 242 -14.79 -9.98 -4.57
C ARG A 242 -14.79 -10.91 -3.37
N ASN A 243 -15.58 -10.58 -2.35
CA ASN A 243 -15.79 -11.47 -1.22
C ASN A 243 -16.19 -12.89 -1.70
N GLY A 244 -15.58 -13.91 -1.10
CA GLY A 244 -15.71 -15.31 -1.50
C GLY A 244 -14.73 -15.79 -2.57
N ALA A 245 -13.97 -14.89 -3.21
CA ALA A 245 -12.85 -15.28 -4.07
C ALA A 245 -11.70 -15.90 -3.25
N PRO A 246 -10.89 -16.80 -3.85
CA PRO A 246 -9.67 -17.29 -3.20
C PRO A 246 -8.74 -16.14 -2.81
N SER A 247 -8.06 -16.30 -1.68
CA SER A 247 -7.01 -15.36 -1.26
C SER A 247 -5.88 -15.31 -2.30
N ILE A 248 -5.31 -14.13 -2.49
CA ILE A 248 -4.08 -13.94 -3.27
C ILE A 248 -2.88 -13.81 -2.31
N GLY A 249 -1.69 -13.55 -2.84
CA GLY A 249 -0.46 -13.44 -2.07
C GLY A 249 0.39 -14.69 -2.18
N SER A 250 0.98 -15.09 -1.07
CA SER A 250 1.98 -16.15 -0.96
C SER A 250 1.62 -17.09 0.19
N ALA A 251 2.41 -18.15 0.38
CA ALA A 251 2.20 -19.08 1.49
C ALA A 251 2.34 -18.40 2.87
N THR A 252 3.26 -17.44 3.00
CA THR A 252 3.54 -16.76 4.27
C THR A 252 2.74 -15.47 4.44
N ALA A 253 2.50 -14.73 3.34
CA ALA A 253 1.75 -13.48 3.35
C ALA A 253 0.47 -13.61 2.52
N VAL A 254 -0.67 -13.76 3.22
CA VAL A 254 -1.98 -14.06 2.62
C VAL A 254 -2.81 -12.79 2.52
N MET A 255 -3.41 -12.54 1.35
CA MET A 255 -4.30 -11.42 1.09
C MET A 255 -5.73 -11.92 0.90
N GLU A 256 -6.53 -11.83 1.95
CA GLU A 256 -7.96 -12.17 1.95
C GLU A 256 -8.79 -11.02 1.35
N ILE A 257 -9.77 -11.37 0.51
CA ILE A 257 -10.67 -10.39 -0.11
C ILE A 257 -11.94 -10.25 0.72
N VAL A 258 -12.05 -9.13 1.42
CA VAL A 258 -13.17 -8.82 2.33
C VAL A 258 -14.31 -8.10 1.60
N GLY A 259 -14.03 -7.51 0.44
CA GLY A 259 -15.03 -6.85 -0.39
C GLY A 259 -14.49 -6.56 -1.80
N PRO A 260 -15.36 -6.14 -2.74
CA PRO A 260 -16.77 -5.85 -2.50
C PRO A 260 -17.62 -7.12 -2.34
N VAL A 261 -18.81 -6.97 -1.77
CA VAL A 261 -19.76 -8.07 -1.52
C VAL A 261 -20.88 -8.00 -2.54
N ALA A 262 -20.98 -9.02 -3.39
CA ALA A 262 -22.09 -9.18 -4.33
C ALA A 262 -23.23 -9.95 -3.67
N GLN A 263 -24.46 -9.61 -4.05
CA GLN A 263 -25.66 -10.36 -3.70
C GLN A 263 -26.35 -10.91 -4.96
N ILE A 264 -27.16 -11.94 -4.80
CA ILE A 264 -27.95 -12.47 -5.92
C ILE A 264 -29.24 -11.65 -6.04
N VAL A 265 -29.43 -11.00 -7.20
CA VAL A 265 -30.65 -10.28 -7.58
C VAL A 265 -31.06 -10.78 -8.96
N ASP A 266 -32.31 -11.21 -9.10
CA ASP A 266 -32.85 -11.79 -10.34
C ASP A 266 -31.94 -12.89 -10.93
N ASN A 267 -31.46 -13.79 -10.06
CA ASN A 267 -30.54 -14.89 -10.36
C ASN A 267 -29.17 -14.47 -10.91
N LYS A 268 -28.76 -13.21 -10.73
CA LYS A 268 -27.46 -12.68 -11.15
C LYS A 268 -26.68 -12.11 -9.97
N PRO A 269 -25.35 -12.27 -9.94
CA PRO A 269 -24.50 -11.49 -9.05
C PRO A 269 -24.68 -10.00 -9.33
N ALA A 270 -24.92 -9.23 -8.27
CA ALA A 270 -25.24 -7.83 -8.36
C ALA A 270 -24.64 -7.03 -7.19
N LEU A 271 -24.14 -5.84 -7.47
CA LEU A 271 -23.63 -4.89 -6.48
C LEU A 271 -24.66 -3.77 -6.27
N PRO A 272 -25.02 -3.40 -5.02
CA PRO A 272 -25.98 -2.32 -4.78
C PRO A 272 -25.47 -0.97 -5.28
N VAL A 273 -26.37 -0.16 -5.83
CA VAL A 273 -26.07 1.23 -6.18
C VAL A 273 -26.23 2.09 -4.93
N PHE A 274 -25.17 2.82 -4.57
CA PHE A 274 -25.19 3.71 -3.41
C PHE A 274 -25.68 5.10 -3.81
N LYS A 275 -26.78 5.54 -3.17
CA LYS A 275 -27.41 6.88 -3.34
C LYS A 275 -27.72 7.28 -4.79
N GLY A 276 -27.92 6.32 -5.70
CA GLY A 276 -28.12 6.59 -7.13
C GLY A 276 -26.93 7.31 -7.80
N ASN A 277 -25.76 7.30 -7.16
CA ASN A 277 -24.60 8.09 -7.55
C ASN A 277 -23.45 7.18 -8.02
N LYS A 278 -22.92 7.47 -9.21
CA LYS A 278 -21.83 6.68 -9.81
C LYS A 278 -20.58 6.69 -8.93
N GLY A 279 -20.17 7.86 -8.44
CA GLY A 279 -19.02 8.04 -7.55
C GLY A 279 -19.15 7.26 -6.25
N LYS A 280 -20.25 7.43 -5.53
CA LYS A 280 -20.50 6.64 -4.31
C LYS A 280 -20.49 5.13 -4.58
N THR A 281 -21.05 4.70 -5.71
CA THR A 281 -21.12 3.29 -6.08
C THR A 281 -19.76 2.72 -6.44
N LYS A 282 -18.97 3.40 -7.28
CA LYS A 282 -17.65 2.91 -7.70
C LYS A 282 -16.65 2.87 -6.54
N ASN A 283 -16.57 3.94 -5.75
CA ASN A 283 -15.71 4.03 -4.56
C ASN A 283 -16.12 2.99 -3.50
N GLY A 284 -17.44 2.89 -3.24
CA GLY A 284 -17.99 1.99 -2.23
C GLY A 284 -17.86 0.50 -2.53
N HIS A 285 -17.52 0.15 -3.77
CA HIS A 285 -17.21 -1.24 -4.17
C HIS A 285 -15.73 -1.43 -4.49
N SER A 286 -14.87 -0.70 -3.80
CA SER A 286 -13.44 -0.96 -3.81
C SER A 286 -13.13 -2.41 -3.41
N ILE A 287 -12.11 -3.02 -4.03
CA ILE A 287 -11.53 -4.26 -3.50
C ILE A 287 -10.94 -3.96 -2.12
N ILE A 288 -11.37 -4.71 -1.11
CA ILE A 288 -10.89 -4.61 0.26
C ILE A 288 -9.98 -5.79 0.53
N ILE A 289 -8.71 -5.52 0.80
CA ILE A 289 -7.71 -6.54 1.07
C ILE A 289 -7.34 -6.53 2.55
N LYS A 290 -7.47 -7.68 3.21
CA LYS A 290 -6.87 -7.93 4.53
C LYS A 290 -5.63 -8.81 4.34
N LEU A 291 -4.47 -8.17 4.40
CA LEU A 291 -3.16 -8.81 4.30
C LEU A 291 -2.72 -9.30 5.68
N ALA A 292 -2.37 -10.58 5.79
CA ALA A 292 -1.93 -11.20 7.03
C ALA A 292 -0.58 -11.92 6.86
N ILE A 293 0.31 -11.74 7.83
CA ILE A 293 1.58 -12.47 7.96
C ILE A 293 1.88 -12.66 9.46
N GLY A 294 2.09 -13.90 9.89
CA GLY A 294 2.23 -14.20 11.32
C GLY A 294 1.04 -13.65 12.13
N LYS A 295 1.32 -12.79 13.10
CA LYS A 295 0.31 -12.11 13.92
C LYS A 295 -0.16 -10.78 13.31
N VAL A 296 0.57 -10.23 12.34
CA VAL A 296 0.32 -8.91 11.76
C VAL A 296 -0.81 -8.95 10.75
N LYS A 297 -1.74 -7.98 10.87
CA LYS A 297 -2.83 -7.75 9.92
C LYS A 297 -2.79 -6.32 9.39
N ILE A 298 -2.99 -6.17 8.08
CA ILE A 298 -2.98 -4.89 7.37
C ILE A 298 -4.25 -4.79 6.52
N LEU A 299 -4.97 -3.67 6.59
CA LEU A 299 -6.15 -3.40 5.76
C LEU A 299 -5.83 -2.40 4.65
N LEU A 300 -6.15 -2.75 3.40
CA LEU A 300 -6.19 -1.84 2.25
C LEU A 300 -7.65 -1.70 1.81
N GLY A 301 -8.28 -0.57 2.15
CA GLY A 301 -9.72 -0.37 1.96
C GLY A 301 -10.14 0.29 0.65
N GLY A 302 -9.21 0.84 -0.14
CA GLY A 302 -9.56 1.72 -1.26
C GLY A 302 -10.37 2.94 -0.77
N ASP A 303 -11.50 3.20 -1.43
CA ASP A 303 -12.32 4.40 -1.20
C ASP A 303 -13.70 4.10 -0.61
N LEU A 304 -13.76 3.19 0.36
CA LEU A 304 -15.01 2.97 1.09
C LEU A 304 -15.58 4.29 1.62
N ASN A 305 -16.89 4.41 1.47
CA ASN A 305 -17.71 5.49 1.97
C ASN A 305 -18.76 4.99 2.97
N GLU A 306 -19.46 5.92 3.64
CA GLU A 306 -20.46 5.59 4.66
C GLU A 306 -21.46 4.50 4.23
N ASP A 307 -22.00 4.59 3.01
CA ASP A 307 -23.01 3.65 2.52
C ASP A 307 -22.44 2.24 2.33
N SER A 308 -21.19 2.16 1.85
CA SER A 308 -20.49 0.88 1.71
C SER A 308 -20.06 0.27 3.04
N GLU A 309 -19.65 1.10 4.00
CA GLU A 309 -19.28 0.63 5.34
C GLU A 309 -20.49 0.07 6.09
N ASP A 310 -21.62 0.77 6.04
CA ASP A 310 -22.89 0.27 6.59
C ASP A 310 -23.33 -1.02 5.89
N TYR A 311 -23.15 -1.11 4.57
CA TYR A 311 -23.44 -2.33 3.80
C TYR A 311 -22.57 -3.51 4.22
N LEU A 312 -21.26 -3.29 4.41
CA LEU A 312 -20.32 -4.31 4.87
C LEU A 312 -20.64 -4.77 6.29
N ILE A 313 -20.88 -3.84 7.22
CA ILE A 313 -21.26 -4.20 8.60
C ILE A 313 -22.54 -5.01 8.59
N LYS A 314 -23.54 -4.60 7.79
CA LYS A 314 -24.77 -5.37 7.65
C LYS A 314 -24.53 -6.76 7.09
N HIS A 315 -23.67 -6.91 6.09
CA HIS A 315 -23.33 -8.21 5.52
C HIS A 315 -22.69 -9.14 6.55
N TYR A 316 -21.69 -8.66 7.30
CA TYR A 316 -20.92 -9.49 8.22
C TYR A 316 -21.57 -9.72 9.57
N THR A 317 -22.49 -8.85 9.99
CA THR A 317 -23.08 -8.89 11.35
C THR A 317 -24.60 -9.04 11.35
N GLY A 318 -25.26 -8.80 10.21
CA GLY A 318 -26.72 -8.70 10.11
C GLY A 318 -27.31 -7.38 10.62
N ALA A 319 -26.50 -6.50 11.23
CA ALA A 319 -26.99 -5.25 11.82
C ALA A 319 -27.22 -4.15 10.78
N ASP A 320 -28.40 -3.52 10.79
CA ASP A 320 -28.71 -2.35 9.96
C ASP A 320 -28.37 -1.07 10.73
N LEU A 321 -27.13 -0.58 10.59
CA LEU A 321 -26.67 0.60 11.30
C LEU A 321 -27.51 1.86 11.01
N PRO A 322 -27.92 2.18 9.77
CA PRO A 322 -28.85 3.28 9.50
C PRO A 322 -30.14 3.20 10.31
N GLU A 323 -30.77 2.02 10.38
CA GLU A 323 -31.98 1.82 11.18
C GLU A 323 -31.71 2.02 12.68
N LEU A 324 -30.60 1.49 13.19
CA LEU A 324 -30.22 1.64 14.59
C LEU A 324 -29.89 3.11 14.95
N ARG A 325 -29.14 3.82 14.10
CA ARG A 325 -28.87 5.26 14.27
C ARG A 325 -30.15 6.09 14.25
N ALA A 326 -31.16 5.71 13.47
CA ALA A 326 -32.47 6.36 13.52
C ALA A 326 -33.17 6.16 14.88
N LYS A 327 -33.09 4.95 15.47
CA LYS A 327 -33.65 4.65 16.79
C LYS A 327 -32.98 5.42 17.93
N LEU A 328 -31.72 5.83 17.79
CA LEU A 328 -31.06 6.73 18.76
C LEU A 328 -31.77 8.07 18.93
N LYS A 329 -32.58 8.48 17.94
CA LYS A 329 -33.38 9.71 17.97
C LYS A 329 -34.81 9.47 18.50
N SER A 330 -35.15 8.26 18.93
CA SER A 330 -36.46 7.93 19.53
C SER A 330 -36.74 8.80 20.76
N LYS A 331 -38.00 9.14 21.02
CA LYS A 331 -38.42 9.83 22.26
C LYS A 331 -38.31 8.93 23.48
N LEU A 332 -38.44 7.61 23.31
CA LEU A 332 -38.36 6.64 24.41
C LEU A 332 -36.90 6.34 24.75
N GLN A 333 -36.53 6.50 26.02
CA GLN A 333 -35.18 6.20 26.51
C GLN A 333 -34.81 4.73 26.26
N LYS A 334 -35.75 3.80 26.50
CA LYS A 334 -35.57 2.37 26.27
C LYS A 334 -35.12 2.05 24.84
N ASP A 335 -35.72 2.69 23.84
CA ASP A 335 -35.35 2.45 22.43
C ASP A 335 -33.94 2.96 22.14
N ARG A 336 -33.56 4.11 22.71
CA ARG A 336 -32.21 4.67 22.57
C ARG A 336 -31.16 3.74 23.17
N ASP A 337 -31.44 3.18 24.36
CA ASP A 337 -30.50 2.29 25.04
C ASP A 337 -30.36 0.95 24.32
N LEU A 338 -31.47 0.36 23.85
CA LEU A 338 -31.44 -0.84 23.01
C LEU A 338 -30.65 -0.62 21.71
N ALA A 339 -30.83 0.53 21.07
CA ALA A 339 -30.09 0.86 19.86
C ALA A 339 -28.59 1.06 20.11
N LYS A 340 -28.21 1.72 21.21
CA LYS A 340 -26.79 1.87 21.60
C LYS A 340 -26.13 0.52 21.82
N GLU A 341 -26.79 -0.39 22.55
CA GLU A 341 -26.23 -1.72 22.81
C GLU A 341 -26.14 -2.54 21.52
N ALA A 342 -27.15 -2.48 20.66
CA ALA A 342 -27.13 -3.15 19.37
C ALA A 342 -26.00 -2.63 18.44
N ILE A 343 -25.76 -1.31 18.41
CA ILE A 343 -24.64 -0.72 17.65
C ILE A 343 -23.31 -1.19 18.21
N LYS A 344 -23.14 -1.15 19.54
CA LYS A 344 -21.92 -1.63 20.19
C LYS A 344 -21.65 -3.10 19.88
N GLN A 345 -22.68 -3.94 19.94
CA GLN A 345 -22.56 -5.36 19.60
C GLN A 345 -22.20 -5.54 18.11
N ALA A 346 -22.82 -4.80 17.20
CA ALA A 346 -22.49 -4.83 15.78
C ALA A 346 -21.03 -4.45 15.52
N VAL A 347 -20.50 -3.43 16.20
CA VAL A 347 -19.08 -3.06 16.11
C VAL A 347 -18.18 -4.19 16.62
N LEU A 348 -18.50 -4.81 17.76
CA LEU A 348 -17.72 -5.92 18.31
C LEU A 348 -17.73 -7.15 17.38
N ASP A 349 -18.85 -7.43 16.73
CA ASP A 349 -18.94 -8.51 15.75
C ASP A 349 -18.20 -8.18 14.45
N ALA A 350 -18.32 -6.95 13.94
CA ALA A 350 -17.58 -6.47 12.79
C ALA A 350 -16.05 -6.47 13.05
N ARG A 351 -15.62 -6.17 14.27
CA ARG A 351 -14.22 -6.19 14.69
C ARG A 351 -13.57 -7.56 14.49
N LYS A 352 -14.31 -8.67 14.60
CA LYS A 352 -13.79 -10.02 14.28
C LYS A 352 -13.32 -10.16 12.83
N ILE A 353 -13.87 -9.35 11.94
CA ILE A 353 -13.58 -9.35 10.51
C ILE A 353 -12.55 -8.28 10.15
N PHE A 354 -12.77 -7.05 10.64
CA PHE A 354 -12.07 -5.85 10.18
C PHE A 354 -10.90 -5.40 11.07
N GLN A 355 -10.75 -5.95 12.28
CA GLN A 355 -9.66 -5.54 13.16
C GLN A 355 -8.30 -5.86 12.54
N VAL A 356 -7.48 -4.82 12.39
CA VAL A 356 -6.11 -4.90 11.87
C VAL A 356 -5.15 -4.13 12.74
N ASP A 357 -3.84 -4.29 12.52
CA ASP A 357 -2.78 -3.55 13.22
C ASP A 357 -2.42 -2.27 12.47
N VAL A 358 -2.41 -2.34 11.15
CA VAL A 358 -2.20 -1.19 10.28
C VAL A 358 -3.34 -1.07 9.27
N ALA A 359 -3.93 0.11 9.13
CA ALA A 359 -4.95 0.37 8.12
C ALA A 359 -4.48 1.47 7.17
N LYS A 360 -4.74 1.31 5.88
CA LYS A 360 -4.79 2.47 4.97
C LYS A 360 -6.13 3.16 5.17
N SER A 361 -6.13 4.46 5.46
CA SER A 361 -7.36 5.26 5.52
C SER A 361 -8.11 5.17 4.20
N CYS A 362 -9.42 4.98 4.28
CA CYS A 362 -10.28 5.00 3.10
C CYS A 362 -10.30 6.40 2.48
N HIS A 363 -10.44 6.46 1.15
CA HIS A 363 -10.75 7.69 0.41
C HIS A 363 -9.82 8.86 0.75
N HIS A 364 -8.52 8.57 0.79
CA HIS A 364 -7.43 9.52 1.08
C HIS A 364 -7.53 10.28 2.41
N GLY A 365 -8.40 9.84 3.33
CA GLY A 365 -8.71 10.58 4.55
C GLY A 365 -9.87 11.57 4.41
N SER A 366 -10.87 11.25 3.57
CA SER A 366 -12.14 11.97 3.45
C SER A 366 -12.97 11.95 4.73
N SER A 367 -13.96 12.85 4.83
CA SER A 367 -14.99 12.90 5.89
C SER A 367 -16.10 11.84 5.71
N ASP A 368 -16.06 11.10 4.60
CA ASP A 368 -17.11 10.18 4.16
C ASP A 368 -16.90 8.78 4.75
N PHE A 369 -17.02 8.65 6.06
CA PHE A 369 -16.87 7.39 6.80
C PHE A 369 -17.83 7.36 8.00
N THR A 370 -18.01 6.17 8.56
CA THR A 370 -18.79 5.92 9.78
C THR A 370 -17.87 5.69 10.97
N SER A 371 -18.23 6.25 12.12
CA SER A 371 -17.48 6.02 13.36
C SER A 371 -17.48 4.54 13.76
N GLU A 372 -18.57 3.84 13.50
CA GLU A 372 -18.75 2.42 13.81
C GLU A 372 -17.80 1.53 13.01
N PHE A 373 -17.56 1.84 11.73
CA PHE A 373 -16.59 1.11 10.93
C PHE A 373 -15.16 1.41 11.40
N MET A 374 -14.83 2.67 11.69
CA MET A 374 -13.52 3.03 12.25
C MET A 374 -13.23 2.31 13.58
N ASP A 375 -14.23 2.19 14.46
CA ASP A 375 -14.16 1.43 15.71
C ASP A 375 -14.08 -0.09 15.50
N ALA A 376 -14.62 -0.61 14.41
CA ALA A 376 -14.48 -2.01 14.02
C ALA A 376 -13.07 -2.32 13.46
N VAL A 377 -12.49 -1.42 12.67
CA VAL A 377 -11.12 -1.54 12.12
C VAL A 377 -10.08 -1.42 13.24
N ASN A 378 -10.32 -0.48 14.18
CA ASN A 378 -9.57 -0.34 15.43
C ASN A 378 -8.02 -0.35 15.27
N PRO A 379 -7.39 0.30 14.29
CA PRO A 379 -5.97 0.06 13.99
C PRO A 379 -5.02 0.62 15.07
N LEU A 380 -3.76 0.16 15.13
CA LEU A 380 -2.71 0.82 15.93
C LEU A 380 -2.06 1.97 15.12
N ALA A 381 -1.89 1.75 13.82
CA ALA A 381 -1.36 2.75 12.90
C ALA A 381 -2.28 2.92 11.69
N THR A 382 -2.52 4.18 11.30
CA THR A 382 -3.25 4.52 10.08
C THR A 382 -2.33 5.24 9.10
N ILE A 383 -2.35 4.79 7.86
CA ILE A 383 -1.60 5.38 6.74
C ILE A 383 -2.57 6.07 5.81
N ILE A 384 -2.35 7.35 5.55
CA ILE A 384 -3.17 8.20 4.69
C ILE A 384 -2.38 8.45 3.41
N SER A 385 -2.84 7.85 2.32
CA SER A 385 -2.37 8.20 0.98
C SER A 385 -3.12 9.45 0.52
N SER A 386 -2.46 10.60 0.61
CA SER A 386 -2.95 11.91 0.16
C SER A 386 -1.84 12.66 -0.60
N GLY A 387 -2.20 13.73 -1.32
CA GLY A 387 -1.23 14.57 -2.00
C GLY A 387 -1.84 15.82 -2.66
N ASP A 388 -0.95 16.67 -3.17
CA ASP A 388 -1.32 18.02 -3.63
C ASP A 388 -2.36 18.06 -4.77
N GLN A 389 -2.99 19.23 -4.91
CA GLN A 389 -3.87 19.63 -6.02
C GLN A 389 -5.20 18.89 -6.11
N GLU A 390 -5.66 18.30 -5.01
CA GLU A 390 -7.04 17.84 -4.94
C GLU A 390 -8.02 18.98 -4.55
N PRO A 391 -9.28 18.91 -5.01
CA PRO A 391 -10.29 19.92 -4.66
C PRO A 391 -10.89 19.74 -3.25
N HIS A 392 -10.54 18.69 -2.52
CA HIS A 392 -11.26 18.24 -1.32
C HIS A 392 -10.52 18.40 0.02
N CYS A 393 -9.25 18.85 0.00
CA CYS A 393 -8.43 19.12 1.20
C CYS A 393 -8.39 17.94 2.20
N HIS A 394 -8.06 16.74 1.74
CA HIS A 394 -7.74 15.59 2.56
C HIS A 394 -6.27 15.66 3.06
N PRO A 395 -5.95 15.00 4.18
CA PRO A 395 -6.89 14.41 5.14
C PRO A 395 -7.72 15.47 5.87
N ARG A 396 -8.97 15.13 6.18
CA ARG A 396 -9.91 16.05 6.83
C ARG A 396 -9.71 16.06 8.35
N PRO A 397 -9.97 17.19 9.03
CA PRO A 397 -9.80 17.28 10.48
C PRO A 397 -10.65 16.28 11.28
N ASP A 398 -11.88 16.02 10.85
CA ASP A 398 -12.77 15.05 11.49
C ASP A 398 -12.30 13.61 11.30
N THR A 399 -11.72 13.28 10.14
CA THR A 399 -11.04 11.99 9.91
C THR A 399 -9.87 11.80 10.86
N LEU A 400 -8.97 12.79 10.96
CA LEU A 400 -7.81 12.74 11.85
C LEU A 400 -8.23 12.58 13.32
N GLY A 401 -9.23 13.35 13.76
CA GLY A 401 -9.77 13.25 15.12
C GLY A 401 -10.43 11.89 15.39
N THR A 402 -11.14 11.34 14.39
CA THR A 402 -11.79 10.02 14.48
C THR A 402 -10.76 8.90 14.56
N ILE A 403 -9.71 8.95 13.74
CA ILE A 403 -8.60 7.99 13.80
C ILE A 403 -7.99 8.01 15.20
N GLY A 404 -7.69 9.20 15.75
CA GLY A 404 -7.15 9.31 17.11
C GLY A 404 -8.08 8.76 18.20
N LYS A 405 -9.40 8.86 18.00
CA LYS A 405 -10.40 8.37 18.97
C LYS A 405 -10.58 6.84 18.95
N TYR A 406 -10.55 6.23 17.77
CA TYR A 406 -10.92 4.82 17.58
C TYR A 406 -9.74 3.89 17.25
N SER A 407 -8.50 4.39 17.31
CA SER A 407 -7.30 3.56 17.20
C SER A 407 -6.92 2.94 18.56
N ARG A 408 -6.18 1.82 18.52
CA ARG A 408 -5.59 1.19 19.71
C ARG A 408 -4.31 1.90 20.16
N GLY A 409 -3.93 1.60 21.40
CA GLY A 409 -2.69 2.08 22.03
C GLY A 409 -2.83 3.46 22.66
N GLU A 410 -1.92 3.78 23.58
CA GLU A 410 -1.88 5.08 24.25
C GLU A 410 -1.63 6.23 23.26
N ARG A 411 -0.86 5.96 22.20
CA ARG A 411 -0.54 6.92 21.14
C ARG A 411 -0.81 6.29 19.78
N SER A 412 -1.97 6.59 19.21
CA SER A 412 -2.31 6.22 17.84
C SER A 412 -1.31 6.82 16.85
N LEU A 413 -0.84 6.02 15.89
CA LEU A 413 0.07 6.50 14.85
C LEU A 413 -0.70 6.90 13.60
N ILE A 414 -0.46 8.12 13.11
CA ILE A 414 -1.00 8.59 11.84
C ILE A 414 0.18 8.98 10.94
N PHE A 415 0.25 8.35 9.78
CA PHE A 415 1.22 8.68 8.74
C PHE A 415 0.47 9.22 7.51
N SER A 416 1.04 10.20 6.82
CA SER A 416 0.48 10.72 5.57
C SER A 416 1.58 10.87 4.54
N THR A 417 1.33 10.37 3.31
CA THR A 417 2.31 10.48 2.21
C THR A 417 2.63 11.94 1.88
N GLU A 418 1.65 12.83 2.03
CA GLU A 418 1.81 14.27 1.85
C GLU A 418 2.60 14.92 2.99
N LEU A 419 2.30 14.60 4.26
CA LEU A 419 3.05 15.14 5.39
C LEU A 419 4.51 14.67 5.38
N SER A 420 4.76 13.44 4.94
CA SER A 420 6.11 12.89 4.74
C SER A 420 6.85 13.53 3.54
N ARG A 421 6.19 14.40 2.76
CA ARG A 421 6.70 15.03 1.53
C ARG A 421 7.36 16.40 1.77
N SER A 422 7.82 16.74 2.98
CA SER A 422 8.32 18.08 3.34
C SER A 422 9.67 18.49 2.65
N THR A 423 9.96 18.01 1.44
CA THR A 423 11.00 18.62 0.60
C THR A 423 10.58 20.02 0.12
N PRO A 424 11.53 20.94 -0.09
CA PRO A 424 11.29 22.04 -1.02
C PRO A 424 10.89 21.41 -2.35
N GLU A 425 9.73 21.81 -2.89
CA GLU A 425 9.06 21.27 -4.08
C GLU A 425 9.98 21.09 -5.31
N PHE A 426 11.18 21.70 -5.29
CA PHE A 426 12.19 21.65 -6.34
C PHE A 426 13.61 21.45 -5.79
N LEU A 427 14.33 20.43 -6.28
CA LEU A 427 15.79 20.44 -6.25
C LEU A 427 16.33 21.38 -7.34
N LYS A 428 17.17 22.35 -6.97
CA LYS A 428 18.06 23.01 -7.95
C LYS A 428 19.11 22.01 -8.39
N ARG A 429 18.96 21.42 -9.58
CA ARG A 429 20.09 20.79 -10.29
C ARG A 429 21.05 21.90 -10.72
N SER A 430 22.18 22.07 -10.06
CA SER A 430 23.31 22.81 -10.64
C SER A 430 23.99 21.89 -11.66
N ASN A 431 23.69 22.08 -12.95
CA ASN A 431 24.51 21.48 -14.01
C ASN A 431 25.85 22.21 -14.06
N THR A 432 26.88 21.66 -13.43
CA THR A 432 28.26 21.97 -13.79
C THR A 432 28.62 21.15 -15.02
N ASN A 433 28.15 21.59 -16.20
CA ASN A 433 28.91 21.57 -17.47
C ASN A 433 28.04 21.87 -18.69
N SER A 434 28.63 22.67 -19.57
CA SER A 434 28.36 22.89 -21.00
C SER A 434 27.32 23.96 -21.42
N LYS A 435 27.85 24.88 -22.23
CA LYS A 435 27.22 26.00 -22.93
C LYS A 435 26.22 25.51 -23.98
N VAL A 436 24.91 25.58 -23.73
CA VAL A 436 23.88 25.77 -24.77
C VAL A 436 22.68 26.49 -24.14
N ASN A 437 22.20 27.53 -24.81
CA ASN A 437 21.06 28.36 -24.42
C ASN A 437 19.72 27.63 -24.63
N VAL A 438 18.86 27.75 -23.61
CA VAL A 438 17.40 27.51 -23.53
C VAL A 438 16.89 26.08 -23.73
N LYS A 439 16.47 25.45 -22.63
CA LYS A 439 15.32 24.52 -22.53
C LYS A 439 14.74 24.56 -21.10
N PRO A 440 13.42 24.32 -20.92
CA PRO A 440 12.71 24.60 -19.68
C PRO A 440 13.24 23.75 -18.53
N ILE A 441 13.26 24.32 -17.33
CA ILE A 441 13.53 23.60 -16.08
C ILE A 441 12.48 22.50 -15.96
N THR A 442 12.82 21.26 -16.32
CA THR A 442 11.98 20.10 -16.00
C THR A 442 12.05 19.91 -14.48
N LYS A 443 11.03 20.44 -13.80
CA LYS A 443 10.79 20.29 -12.36
C LYS A 443 10.50 18.82 -12.05
N GLU A 444 11.53 18.02 -11.76
CA GLU A 444 11.34 16.63 -11.32
C GLU A 444 10.97 16.59 -9.83
N ARG A 445 9.70 16.28 -9.52
CA ARG A 445 9.30 15.88 -8.15
C ARG A 445 10.14 14.68 -7.70
N LEU A 446 10.74 14.72 -6.51
CA LEU A 446 11.48 13.58 -5.93
C LEU A 446 10.54 12.54 -5.30
N VAL A 447 9.63 12.01 -6.13
CA VAL A 447 8.63 10.99 -5.78
C VAL A 447 9.26 9.66 -5.31
N THR A 448 10.56 9.49 -5.52
CA THR A 448 11.24 8.19 -5.43
C THR A 448 11.56 7.74 -4.00
N VAL A 449 11.62 8.66 -3.02
CA VAL A 449 11.99 8.32 -1.63
C VAL A 449 11.30 9.20 -0.59
N TYR A 450 11.08 10.49 -0.88
CA TYR A 450 10.37 11.42 0.01
C TYR A 450 8.85 11.28 -0.20
N GLY A 451 8.07 11.42 0.87
CA GLY A 451 6.63 11.13 0.85
C GLY A 451 6.27 9.64 1.01
N MET A 452 7.17 8.71 0.68
CA MET A 452 6.89 7.28 0.81
C MET A 452 6.90 6.80 2.27
N ILE A 453 5.86 6.05 2.66
CA ILE A 453 5.78 5.37 3.95
C ILE A 453 6.10 3.89 3.74
N ASN A 454 7.11 3.41 4.48
CA ASN A 454 7.63 2.05 4.36
C ASN A 454 7.17 1.25 5.58
N LEU A 455 6.33 0.24 5.37
CA LEU A 455 6.06 -0.78 6.37
C LEU A 455 6.92 -2.01 6.07
N ARG A 456 7.55 -2.57 7.10
CA ARG A 456 8.34 -3.80 7.01
C ARG A 456 8.01 -4.71 8.19
N THR A 457 7.78 -5.99 7.92
CA THR A 457 7.47 -6.95 8.99
C THR A 457 7.81 -8.40 8.61
N ASP A 458 8.30 -9.16 9.58
CA ASP A 458 8.47 -10.61 9.51
C ASP A 458 7.23 -11.38 10.02
N GLY A 459 6.16 -10.68 10.39
CA GLY A 459 4.96 -11.25 11.02
C GLY A 459 4.98 -11.26 12.55
N GLU A 460 6.09 -10.89 13.19
CA GLU A 460 6.21 -10.76 14.64
C GLU A 460 6.58 -9.33 15.05
N LYS A 461 7.38 -8.62 14.25
CA LYS A 461 7.82 -7.24 14.50
C LYS A 461 7.46 -6.36 13.32
N ILE A 462 7.09 -5.11 13.59
CA ILE A 462 6.76 -4.14 12.55
C ILE A 462 7.66 -2.93 12.72
N ILE A 463 8.19 -2.43 11.60
CA ILE A 463 8.61 -1.02 11.52
C ILE A 463 7.73 -0.27 10.53
N ILE A 464 7.45 0.99 10.85
CA ILE A 464 6.95 1.97 9.89
C ILE A 464 7.98 3.09 9.79
N ALA A 465 8.39 3.43 8.57
CA ALA A 465 9.50 4.33 8.33
C ALA A 465 9.21 5.38 7.24
N GLN A 466 9.62 6.62 7.52
CA GLN A 466 9.62 7.74 6.57
C GLN A 466 11.02 8.35 6.45
N LYS A 467 11.35 8.86 5.27
CA LYS A 467 12.68 9.43 4.99
C LYS A 467 12.83 10.78 5.69
N LEU A 468 13.94 10.99 6.40
CA LEU A 468 14.28 12.31 6.94
C LEU A 468 14.82 13.22 5.82
N GLU A 469 14.44 14.49 5.84
CA GLU A 469 14.92 15.53 4.91
C GLU A 469 16.35 15.96 5.19
N ALA A 470 16.66 16.20 6.46
CA ALA A 470 17.99 16.53 6.90
C ALA A 470 18.69 15.28 7.44
N PRO A 471 19.99 15.09 7.15
CA PRO A 471 20.79 14.08 7.83
C PRO A 471 20.76 14.31 9.35
N ALA A 472 20.33 13.31 10.10
CA ALA A 472 20.43 13.30 11.56
C ALA A 472 21.56 12.35 11.99
N THR A 473 22.15 12.60 13.15
CA THR A 473 23.15 11.71 13.76
C THR A 473 22.60 10.29 13.95
N ARG A 474 21.29 10.18 14.27
CA ARG A 474 20.57 8.91 14.43
C ARG A 474 20.43 8.11 13.12
N GLY A 475 20.48 8.77 11.96
CA GLY A 475 20.38 8.14 10.64
C GLY A 475 19.48 8.91 9.68
N SER A 476 19.16 8.30 8.54
CA SER A 476 18.34 8.92 7.47
C SER A 476 16.84 8.59 7.51
N TRP A 477 16.38 7.84 8.51
CA TRP A 477 14.99 7.36 8.59
C TRP A 477 14.39 7.77 9.93
N ASP A 478 13.16 8.24 9.87
CA ASP A 478 12.30 8.26 11.03
C ASP A 478 11.64 6.91 11.17
N LEU A 479 11.92 6.23 12.27
CA LEU A 479 11.59 4.82 12.49
C LEU A 479 10.65 4.71 13.69
N HIS A 480 9.54 4.02 13.49
CA HIS A 480 8.57 3.68 14.51
C HIS A 480 8.54 2.16 14.64
N GLU A 481 8.91 1.67 15.82
CA GLU A 481 8.99 0.25 16.13
C GLU A 481 7.73 -0.17 16.87
N ILE A 482 7.06 -1.18 16.32
CA ILE A 482 5.83 -1.75 16.86
C ILE A 482 6.13 -3.22 17.15
N LEU A 483 5.99 -3.58 18.41
CA LEU A 483 6.38 -4.90 18.93
C LEU A 483 5.16 -5.57 19.55
N TRP A 484 5.13 -6.89 19.46
CA TRP A 484 4.11 -7.70 20.09
C TRP A 484 4.25 -7.67 21.62
N ASP A 485 3.16 -7.39 22.32
CA ASP A 485 3.08 -7.51 23.77
C ASP A 485 2.33 -8.79 24.14
N GLU A 486 3.08 -9.77 24.64
CA GLU A 486 2.53 -11.07 25.04
C GLU A 486 1.54 -10.96 26.22
N ILE A 487 1.62 -9.90 27.05
CA ILE A 487 0.73 -9.73 28.20
C ILE A 487 -0.67 -9.34 27.72
N ASN A 488 -0.75 -8.35 26.84
CA ASN A 488 -2.02 -7.82 26.33
C ASN A 488 -2.48 -8.52 25.04
N ASN A 489 -1.65 -9.40 24.47
CA ASN A 489 -1.91 -10.13 23.23
C ASN A 489 -2.26 -9.17 22.08
N GLU A 490 -1.51 -8.08 21.98
CA GLU A 490 -1.65 -7.06 20.94
C GLU A 490 -0.31 -6.38 20.62
N TYR A 491 -0.27 -5.70 19.48
CA TYR A 491 0.86 -4.86 19.12
C TYR A 491 0.84 -3.53 19.88
N ILE A 492 2.01 -3.13 20.39
CA ILE A 492 2.20 -1.85 21.05
C ILE A 492 3.28 -1.01 20.35
N TYR A 493 3.05 0.29 20.27
CA TYR A 493 4.07 1.26 19.88
C TYR A 493 4.72 1.84 21.15
N ARG A 494 6.03 1.64 21.32
CA ARG A 494 6.78 2.27 22.40
C ARG A 494 7.43 3.55 21.90
N SER A 495 7.03 4.69 22.46
CA SER A 495 7.58 5.98 22.04
C SER A 495 9.05 6.10 22.44
N LYS A 496 9.88 6.75 21.61
CA LYS A 496 11.30 6.98 21.91
C LYS A 496 11.58 7.83 23.16
N GLN A 497 10.56 8.41 23.80
CA GLN A 497 10.70 9.19 25.04
C GLN A 497 10.50 8.36 26.32
N SER A 498 10.28 7.05 26.18
CA SER A 498 10.13 6.10 27.32
C SER A 498 11.36 5.22 27.57
N GLU A 499 12.49 5.54 26.93
CA GLU A 499 13.84 5.08 27.26
C GLU A 499 14.65 6.27 27.80
#